data_AF-A0A4D8R925-F1
#
_entry.id   AF-A0A4D8R925-F1
#
_cell.length_a   1.000
_cell.length_b   1.000
_cell.length_c   1.000
_cell.angle_alpha   90.00
_cell.angle_beta   90.00
_cell.angle_gamma   90.00
#
_symmetry.space_group_name_H-M   'P 1'
#
loop_
_entity.id
_entity.type
_entity.pdbx_description
1 polymer ?
#
loop_
_entity_poly.entity_id
_entity_poly.type
_entity_poly.pdbx_seq_one_letter_code
_entity_poly.pdbx_strand_id
1 'polypeptide(L)'
;MDRDTLQAVGVLKRAVDEARVPGVLEFRLLSSALSRTLETEDLHELNEAKRVYETLDGECRTLVVERATSLAHAEAAERRAPHEEVEAKVVPIAAAKPQPPASPAVGLPSGPPPGLRGGRTMRPATGFLAALNGVRSASRSQPPGQGTEDGTPDSRATAKSRLMAAVEERRESDQGARFRSGGPVPDSD
;
A
#
# COMPACT_ATOMS: atom_id res chain seq x y z
N MET A 1 -14.41 -12.34 9.18
CA MET A 1 -13.21 -12.61 10.02
C MET A 1 -13.55 -12.45 11.49
N ASP A 2 -12.71 -12.92 12.42
CA ASP A 2 -12.81 -12.56 13.83
C ASP A 2 -12.30 -11.13 14.11
N ARG A 3 -12.81 -10.52 15.18
CA ARG A 3 -12.50 -9.13 15.56
C ARG A 3 -11.03 -8.94 15.90
N ASP A 4 -10.41 -9.92 16.53
CA ASP A 4 -9.00 -9.86 16.93
C ASP A 4 -8.10 -9.87 15.69
N THR A 5 -8.41 -10.68 14.69
CA THR A 5 -7.72 -10.66 13.39
C THR A 5 -7.87 -9.33 12.67
N LEU A 6 -9.08 -8.75 12.59
CA LEU A 6 -9.28 -7.44 11.96
C LEU A 6 -8.47 -6.34 12.66
N GLN A 7 -8.40 -6.40 13.98
CA GLN A 7 -7.59 -5.46 14.73
C GLN A 7 -6.09 -5.66 14.47
N ALA A 8 -5.60 -6.89 14.45
CA ALA A 8 -4.21 -7.20 14.11
C ALA A 8 -3.86 -6.70 12.70
N VAL A 9 -4.77 -6.86 11.73
CA VAL A 9 -4.64 -6.31 10.37
C VAL A 9 -4.58 -4.78 10.41
N GLY A 10 -5.37 -4.13 11.26
CA GLY A 10 -5.32 -2.67 11.45
C GLY A 10 -4.00 -2.16 12.04
N VAL A 11 -3.41 -2.90 12.99
CA VAL A 11 -2.05 -2.62 13.51
C VAL A 11 -1.01 -2.81 12.40
N LEU A 12 -1.09 -3.93 11.68
CA LEU A 12 -0.16 -4.23 10.59
C LEU A 12 -0.21 -3.18 9.48
N LYS A 13 -1.42 -2.73 9.10
CA LYS A 13 -1.59 -1.67 8.11
C LYS A 13 -0.87 -0.39 8.53
N ARG A 14 -1.06 0.06 9.78
CA ARG A 14 -0.37 1.25 10.31
C ARG A 14 1.15 1.07 10.28
N ALA A 15 1.64 -0.10 10.68
CA ALA A 15 3.07 -0.41 10.61
C ALA A 15 3.63 -0.32 9.18
N VAL A 16 2.90 -0.87 8.19
CA VAL A 16 3.26 -0.82 6.77
C VAL A 16 3.25 0.60 6.23
N ASP A 17 2.23 1.39 6.57
CA ASP A 17 2.09 2.79 6.12
C ASP A 17 3.23 3.65 6.65
N GLU A 18 3.62 3.47 7.91
CA GLU A 18 4.76 4.16 8.52
C GLU A 18 6.10 3.67 7.98
N ALA A 19 6.25 2.36 7.71
CA ALA A 19 7.50 1.76 7.22
C ALA A 19 7.72 1.95 5.72
N ARG A 20 6.74 2.55 5.04
CA ARG A 20 6.71 2.70 3.60
C ARG A 20 7.92 3.43 3.06
N VAL A 21 8.61 2.77 2.14
CA VAL A 21 9.72 3.36 1.37
C VAL A 21 9.19 3.95 0.06
N PRO A 22 9.48 5.23 -0.26
CA PRO A 22 9.11 5.83 -1.53
C PRO A 22 9.71 5.06 -2.72
N GLY A 23 8.91 4.80 -3.75
CA GLY A 23 9.35 4.11 -4.97
C GLY A 23 9.20 2.59 -4.95
N VAL A 24 8.96 1.97 -3.79
CA VAL A 24 8.74 0.52 -3.67
C VAL A 24 7.26 0.21 -3.84
N LEU A 25 6.91 -0.57 -4.88
CA LEU A 25 5.53 -0.83 -5.28
C LEU A 25 4.81 -1.74 -4.28
N GLU A 26 5.53 -2.70 -3.73
CA GLU A 26 5.06 -3.76 -2.85
C GLU A 26 4.44 -3.18 -1.58
N PHE A 27 5.03 -2.12 -0.99
CA PHE A 27 4.43 -1.42 0.15
C PHE A 27 3.07 -0.80 -0.20
N ARG A 28 2.94 -0.24 -1.40
CA ARG A 28 1.67 0.35 -1.85
C ARG A 28 0.61 -0.73 -2.09
N LEU A 29 1.00 -1.84 -2.71
CA LEU A 29 0.11 -2.98 -2.94
C LEU A 29 -0.32 -3.61 -1.62
N LEU A 30 0.61 -3.80 -0.68
CA LEU A 30 0.34 -4.35 0.63
C LEU A 30 -0.60 -3.45 1.43
N SER A 31 -0.32 -2.15 1.51
CA SER A 31 -1.20 -1.18 2.18
C SER A 31 -2.62 -1.16 1.58
N SER A 32 -2.74 -1.27 0.25
CA SER A 32 -4.03 -1.36 -0.42
C SER A 32 -4.76 -2.67 -0.12
N ALA A 33 -4.08 -3.81 -0.16
CA ALA A 33 -4.68 -5.12 0.14
C ALA A 33 -5.14 -5.20 1.61
N LEU A 34 -4.34 -4.69 2.54
CA LEU A 34 -4.72 -4.58 3.96
C LEU A 34 -5.91 -3.64 4.16
N SER A 35 -5.99 -2.53 3.41
CA SER A 35 -7.16 -1.64 3.46
C SER A 35 -8.43 -2.33 2.95
N ARG A 36 -8.35 -3.05 1.82
CA ARG A 36 -9.48 -3.83 1.31
C ARG A 36 -9.89 -4.95 2.28
N THR A 37 -8.94 -5.58 2.95
CA THR A 37 -9.23 -6.59 3.98
C THR A 37 -10.04 -6.00 5.13
N LEU A 38 -9.73 -4.78 5.58
CA LEU A 38 -10.49 -4.10 6.63
C LEU A 38 -11.87 -3.63 6.18
N GLU A 39 -12.03 -3.30 4.90
CA GLU A 39 -13.31 -2.85 4.32
C GLU A 39 -14.26 -4.02 4.01
N THR A 40 -13.72 -5.14 3.55
CA THR A 40 -14.51 -6.30 3.09
C THR A 40 -14.61 -7.41 4.12
N GLU A 41 -13.72 -7.42 5.11
CA GLU A 41 -13.58 -8.48 6.12
C GLU A 41 -13.42 -9.89 5.52
N ASP A 42 -12.86 -9.96 4.31
CA ASP A 42 -12.70 -11.17 3.52
C ASP A 42 -11.32 -11.83 3.73
N LEU A 43 -11.35 -13.15 3.92
CA LEU A 43 -10.16 -14.02 3.96
C LEU A 43 -9.40 -14.00 2.64
N HIS A 44 -10.08 -13.81 1.51
CA HIS A 44 -9.42 -13.76 0.21
C HIS A 44 -8.46 -12.56 0.10
N GLU A 45 -8.92 -11.37 0.51
CA GLU A 45 -8.09 -10.16 0.53
C GLU A 45 -6.93 -10.27 1.51
N LEU A 46 -7.13 -10.92 2.66
CA LEU A 46 -6.04 -11.17 3.61
C LEU A 46 -4.98 -12.11 3.02
N ASN A 47 -5.38 -13.14 2.28
CA ASN A 47 -4.44 -14.03 1.61
C ASN A 47 -3.66 -13.31 0.49
N GLU A 48 -4.30 -12.38 -0.22
CA GLU A 48 -3.60 -11.53 -1.19
C GLU A 48 -2.59 -10.61 -0.50
N ALA A 49 -2.96 -9.99 0.63
CA ALA A 49 -2.03 -9.21 1.44
C ALA A 49 -0.83 -10.05 1.89
N LYS A 50 -1.05 -11.30 2.31
CA LYS A 50 0.02 -12.24 2.66
C LYS A 50 0.96 -12.50 1.48
N ARG A 51 0.40 -12.76 0.28
CA ARG A 51 1.22 -12.99 -0.93
C ARG A 51 2.09 -11.78 -1.26
N VAL A 52 1.54 -10.57 -1.18
CA VAL A 52 2.31 -9.33 -1.43
C VAL A 52 3.36 -9.10 -0.34
N TYR A 53 3.07 -9.43 0.91
CA TYR A 53 4.07 -9.35 1.98
C TYR A 53 5.24 -10.30 1.75
N GLU A 54 5.00 -11.50 1.23
CA GLU A 54 6.06 -12.47 0.91
C GLU A 54 6.99 -12.00 -0.21
N THR A 55 6.55 -11.09 -1.08
CA THR A 55 7.39 -10.49 -2.13
C THR A 55 8.23 -9.31 -1.65
N LEU A 56 7.96 -8.77 -0.44
CA LEU A 56 8.82 -7.74 0.14
C LEU A 56 10.21 -8.28 0.43
N ASP A 57 11.20 -7.41 0.25
CA ASP A 57 12.57 -7.73 0.63
C ASP A 57 12.69 -8.06 2.13
N GLY A 58 13.68 -8.89 2.48
CA GLY A 58 13.92 -9.35 3.85
C GLY A 58 14.11 -8.22 4.85
N GLU A 59 14.84 -7.17 4.47
CA GLU A 59 15.06 -5.99 5.31
C GLU A 59 13.75 -5.23 5.53
N CYS A 60 12.97 -5.03 4.47
CA CYS A 60 11.67 -4.38 4.53
C CYS A 60 10.68 -5.15 5.41
N ARG A 61 10.66 -6.48 5.32
CA ARG A 61 9.82 -7.33 6.19
C ARG A 61 10.22 -7.20 7.65
N THR A 62 11.53 -7.17 7.93
CA THR A 62 12.04 -7.01 9.29
C THR A 62 11.57 -5.69 9.90
N LEU A 63 11.72 -4.58 9.17
CA LEU A 63 11.25 -3.26 9.59
C LEU A 63 9.74 -3.22 9.88
N VAL A 64 8.93 -3.84 9.01
CA VAL A 64 7.48 -3.93 9.20
C VAL A 64 7.12 -4.73 10.46
N VAL A 65 7.80 -5.85 10.71
CA VAL A 65 7.55 -6.69 11.89
C VAL A 65 7.96 -6.00 13.19
N GLU A 66 9.14 -5.38 13.24
CA GLU A 66 9.60 -4.63 14.42
C GLU A 66 8.62 -3.51 14.77
N ARG A 67 8.10 -2.81 13.76
CA ARG A 67 7.12 -1.75 13.97
C ARG A 67 5.75 -2.29 14.35
N ALA A 68 5.26 -3.34 13.68
CA ALA A 68 3.97 -3.95 13.99
C ALA A 68 3.94 -4.52 15.42
N THR A 69 5.03 -5.16 15.85
CA THR A 69 5.17 -5.65 17.23
C THR A 69 5.22 -4.51 18.23
N SER A 70 5.99 -3.44 17.96
CA SER A 70 6.03 -2.24 18.81
C SER A 70 4.65 -1.60 18.96
N LEU A 71 3.91 -1.44 17.88
CA LEU A 71 2.55 -0.90 17.89
C LEU A 71 1.56 -1.83 18.61
N ALA A 72 1.65 -3.14 18.39
CA ALA A 72 0.81 -4.11 19.08
C ALA A 72 1.05 -4.11 20.60
N HIS A 73 2.32 -3.98 21.02
CA HIS A 73 2.67 -3.87 22.43
C HIS A 73 2.16 -2.57 23.05
N ALA A 74 2.28 -1.43 22.35
CA ALA A 74 1.72 -0.16 22.80
C ALA A 74 0.20 -0.24 22.97
N GLU A 75 -0.51 -0.76 21.96
CA GLU A 75 -1.97 -0.90 22.01
C GLU A 75 -2.43 -1.90 23.09
N ALA A 76 -1.66 -2.98 23.32
CA ALA A 76 -1.91 -3.91 24.42
C ALA A 76 -1.65 -3.27 25.80
N ALA A 77 -0.64 -2.41 25.92
CA ALA A 77 -0.34 -1.70 27.16
C ALA A 77 -1.45 -0.70 27.52
N GLU A 78 -1.94 0.06 26.54
CA GLU A 78 -3.07 1.00 26.72
C GLU A 78 -4.34 0.27 27.18
N ARG A 79 -4.60 -0.94 26.68
CA ARG A 79 -5.75 -1.76 27.10
C ARG A 79 -5.60 -2.40 28.46
N ARG A 80 -4.36 -2.65 28.89
CA ARG A 80 -4.04 -3.12 30.24
C ARG A 80 -4.03 -1.99 31.27
N ALA A 81 -4.21 -0.74 30.85
CA ALA A 81 -4.37 0.41 31.72
C ALA A 81 -5.84 0.85 31.91
N PRO A 82 -6.83 -0.03 32.18
CA PRO A 82 -8.13 0.45 32.64
C PRO A 82 -8.01 0.92 34.11
N HIS A 83 -8.18 2.23 34.33
CA HIS A 83 -8.75 2.78 35.56
C HIS A 83 -7.98 2.60 36.88
N GLU A 84 -6.72 3.05 36.97
CA GLU A 84 -6.04 3.27 38.27
C GLU A 84 -6.11 4.75 38.72
N GLU A 85 -7.31 5.32 38.72
CA GLU A 85 -7.68 6.54 39.47
C GLU A 85 -9.11 6.24 40.00
N VAL A 86 -9.46 6.23 41.29
CA VAL A 86 -8.96 6.95 42.47
C VAL A 86 -9.27 6.13 43.74
N GLU A 87 -8.27 5.60 44.46
CA GLU A 87 -8.38 5.39 45.92
C GLU A 87 -7.02 5.60 46.60
N ALA A 88 -6.32 6.67 46.24
CA ALA A 88 -5.30 7.24 47.10
C ALA A 88 -6.00 8.07 48.18
N LYS A 89 -6.27 7.41 49.31
CA LYS A 89 -6.72 7.99 50.58
C LYS A 89 -5.79 9.13 51.02
N VAL A 90 -6.05 10.35 50.55
CA VAL A 90 -5.42 11.57 51.09
C VAL A 90 -6.13 11.91 52.39
N VAL A 91 -5.44 11.68 53.50
CA VAL A 91 -5.82 12.13 54.85
C VAL A 91 -5.77 13.67 54.87
N PRO A 92 -6.85 14.39 55.22
CA PRO A 92 -6.78 15.83 55.39
C PRO A 92 -6.30 16.16 56.81
N ILE A 93 -5.08 16.68 56.95
CA ILE A 93 -4.69 17.43 58.14
C ILE A 93 -5.04 18.91 57.91
N ALA A 94 -5.84 19.42 58.84
CA ALA A 94 -6.36 20.77 58.88
C ALA A 94 -5.32 21.81 59.36
N ALA A 95 -5.64 23.07 59.03
CA ALA A 95 -5.29 24.33 59.70
C ALA A 95 -3.99 25.06 59.30
N ALA A 96 -4.12 26.17 58.55
CA ALA A 96 -4.04 27.55 59.09
C ALA A 96 -3.77 28.61 57.99
N LYS A 97 -4.67 29.59 57.84
CA LYS A 97 -4.44 30.96 57.32
C LYS A 97 -4.32 31.89 58.56
N PRO A 98 -3.70 33.11 58.55
CA PRO A 98 -3.89 34.15 57.51
C PRO A 98 -2.75 35.21 57.24
N GLN A 99 -2.82 35.82 56.04
CA GLN A 99 -2.60 37.26 55.67
C GLN A 99 -1.20 37.92 55.42
N PRO A 100 -1.14 39.05 54.65
CA PRO A 100 -0.06 39.52 53.74
C PRO A 100 0.63 40.84 54.19
N PRO A 101 1.49 41.53 53.38
CA PRO A 101 1.00 42.59 52.44
C PRO A 101 1.83 42.91 51.16
N ALA A 102 1.19 43.70 50.28
CA ALA A 102 1.70 44.79 49.41
C ALA A 102 2.20 44.54 47.94
N SER A 103 1.38 45.05 47.00
CA SER A 103 1.59 45.40 45.57
C SER A 103 2.45 46.69 45.38
N PRO A 104 2.58 47.37 44.20
CA PRO A 104 2.15 47.10 42.80
C PRO A 104 3.16 47.51 41.67
N ALA A 105 2.89 47.10 40.42
CA ALA A 105 3.23 47.84 39.17
C ALA A 105 2.53 47.12 37.97
N VAL A 106 1.33 47.55 37.55
CA VAL A 106 1.03 48.48 36.44
C VAL A 106 1.77 48.17 35.13
N GLY A 107 1.01 47.80 34.09
CA GLY A 107 1.45 47.94 32.70
C GLY A 107 0.80 46.97 31.70
N LEU A 108 -0.45 47.20 31.31
CA LEU A 108 -0.86 46.90 29.93
C LEU A 108 -0.24 47.96 29.00
N PRO A 109 0.11 47.57 27.77
CA PRO A 109 -0.64 48.17 26.67
C PRO A 109 -1.04 47.18 25.58
N SER A 110 -2.31 47.30 25.21
CA SER A 110 -2.88 46.97 23.91
C SER A 110 -2.16 47.69 22.76
N GLY A 111 -1.88 46.96 21.67
CA GLY A 111 -1.57 47.54 20.36
C GLY A 111 -1.21 46.47 19.32
N PRO A 112 -1.86 46.44 18.13
CA PRO A 112 -1.44 45.61 17.01
C PRO A 112 -0.42 46.35 16.13
N PRO A 113 0.57 45.70 15.51
CA PRO A 113 1.32 46.33 14.43
C PRO A 113 0.82 45.93 13.03
N PRO A 114 1.00 46.82 12.04
CA PRO A 114 0.32 46.84 10.75
C PRO A 114 1.15 46.18 9.64
N GLY A 115 0.49 45.93 8.51
CA GLY A 115 1.03 45.19 7.38
C GLY A 115 2.29 45.76 6.74
N LEU A 116 3.15 44.83 6.30
CA LEU A 116 4.16 45.07 5.27
C LEU A 116 3.70 44.42 3.97
N ARG A 117 3.04 45.27 3.19
CA ARG A 117 2.75 45.16 1.76
C ARG A 117 4.08 45.01 1.01
N GLY A 118 4.40 43.78 0.58
CA GLY A 118 5.64 43.47 -0.12
C GLY A 118 5.48 42.34 -1.12
N GLY A 119 5.20 42.70 -2.37
CA GLY A 119 5.60 42.02 -3.60
C GLY A 119 5.38 40.51 -3.71
N ARG A 120 4.48 40.11 -4.59
CA ARG A 120 4.85 39.69 -5.96
C ARG A 120 3.59 39.37 -6.76
N THR A 121 3.45 40.13 -7.83
CA THR A 121 2.76 39.81 -9.08
C THR A 121 2.32 38.35 -9.20
N MET A 122 1.03 38.14 -9.44
CA MET A 122 0.47 36.96 -10.10
C MET A 122 1.41 36.50 -11.22
N ARG A 123 2.19 35.45 -10.97
CA ARG A 123 2.93 34.76 -12.00
C ARG A 123 1.96 33.73 -12.58
N PRO A 124 1.58 33.80 -13.86
CA PRO A 124 0.78 32.74 -14.48
C PRO A 124 1.54 31.43 -14.32
N ALA A 125 0.82 30.36 -14.00
CA ALA A 125 1.34 29.01 -13.91
C ALA A 125 1.83 28.55 -15.30
N THR A 126 3.03 28.97 -15.67
CA THR A 126 3.75 28.49 -16.84
C THR A 126 4.56 27.26 -16.43
N GLY A 127 4.25 26.12 -17.04
CA GLY A 127 5.30 25.16 -17.38
C GLY A 127 5.17 23.71 -16.93
N PHE A 128 4.09 23.27 -16.27
CA PHE A 128 3.91 21.81 -16.02
C PHE A 128 2.51 21.28 -16.34
N LEU A 129 1.45 21.94 -15.88
CA LEU A 129 0.07 21.54 -16.23
C LEU A 129 -0.29 21.88 -17.69
N ALA A 130 0.38 22.86 -18.30
CA ALA A 130 0.28 23.14 -19.73
C ALA A 130 0.95 22.04 -20.58
N ALA A 131 1.99 21.37 -20.07
CA ALA A 131 2.69 20.32 -20.79
C ALA A 131 1.85 19.04 -20.92
N LEU A 132 1.04 18.71 -19.91
CA LEU A 132 0.21 17.50 -19.93
C LEU A 132 -1.03 17.60 -20.84
N ASN A 133 -1.48 18.82 -21.16
CA ASN A 133 -2.52 19.03 -22.18
C ASN A 133 -1.97 19.09 -23.62
N GLY A 134 -0.64 19.03 -23.81
CA GLY A 134 0.03 19.09 -25.13
C GLY A 134 0.55 17.76 -25.66
N VAL A 135 0.60 16.67 -24.88
CA VAL A 135 1.18 15.38 -25.30
C VAL A 135 0.15 14.43 -25.96
N ARG A 136 -0.67 14.97 -26.87
CA ARG A 136 -1.36 14.16 -27.89
C ARG A 136 -1.23 14.81 -29.26
N SER A 137 -0.02 14.81 -29.81
CA SER A 137 0.27 14.82 -31.26
C SER A 137 1.77 14.87 -31.51
N ALA A 138 2.44 13.71 -31.55
CA ALA A 138 3.72 13.51 -32.26
C ALA A 138 4.19 12.05 -32.14
N SER A 139 3.51 11.12 -32.82
CA SER A 139 4.06 9.80 -33.15
C SER A 139 3.28 9.20 -34.32
N ARG A 140 3.40 9.82 -35.49
CA ARG A 140 3.14 9.15 -36.77
C ARG A 140 4.00 9.76 -37.87
N SER A 141 5.31 9.63 -37.74
CA SER A 141 6.21 9.58 -38.89
C SER A 141 6.00 8.21 -39.55
N GLN A 142 4.99 8.12 -40.42
CA GLN A 142 4.72 6.96 -41.26
C GLN A 142 5.32 7.22 -42.65
N PRO A 143 6.13 6.30 -43.21
CA PRO A 143 6.60 6.43 -44.58
C PRO A 143 5.45 6.16 -45.58
N PRO A 144 5.51 6.73 -46.80
CA PRO A 144 4.46 6.59 -47.80
C PRO A 144 4.66 5.31 -48.62
N GLY A 145 3.58 4.57 -48.83
CA GLY A 145 3.50 3.54 -49.87
C GLY A 145 3.20 2.13 -49.37
N GLN A 146 1.91 1.82 -49.26
CA GLN A 146 1.34 0.62 -49.89
C GLN A 146 -0.18 0.66 -49.73
N GLY A 147 -0.86 0.92 -50.85
CA GLY A 147 -2.21 0.43 -51.01
C GLY A 147 -2.15 -1.08 -51.18
N THR A 148 -2.86 -1.80 -50.32
CA THR A 148 -3.48 -3.06 -50.69
C THR A 148 -4.72 -3.20 -49.81
N GLU A 149 -5.85 -3.30 -50.48
CA GLU A 149 -7.12 -3.74 -49.95
C GLU A 149 -6.92 -5.06 -49.21
N ASP A 150 -7.53 -5.20 -48.04
CA ASP A 150 -8.28 -6.37 -47.59
C ASP A 150 -8.38 -6.40 -46.06
N GLY A 151 -9.55 -6.84 -45.60
CA GLY A 151 -9.95 -6.84 -44.19
C GLY A 151 -8.83 -7.32 -43.28
N THR A 152 -8.56 -6.52 -42.24
CA THR A 152 -7.69 -6.89 -41.11
C THR A 152 -7.92 -8.37 -40.77
N PRO A 153 -6.98 -9.28 -41.08
CA PRO A 153 -7.13 -10.67 -40.70
C PRO A 153 -7.22 -10.67 -39.19
N ASP A 154 -8.37 -11.08 -38.68
CA ASP A 154 -8.69 -11.08 -37.26
C ASP A 154 -7.49 -11.62 -36.50
N SER A 155 -6.75 -10.75 -35.80
CA SER A 155 -5.57 -11.16 -35.04
C SER A 155 -5.93 -12.27 -34.05
N ARG A 156 -7.20 -12.31 -33.66
CA ARG A 156 -7.85 -13.39 -32.91
C ARG A 156 -7.89 -14.72 -33.66
N ALA A 157 -8.24 -14.75 -34.94
CA ALA A 157 -8.23 -15.96 -35.76
C ALA A 157 -6.81 -16.50 -35.94
N THR A 158 -5.83 -15.62 -36.20
CA THR A 158 -4.42 -16.01 -36.30
C THR A 158 -3.87 -16.52 -34.97
N ALA A 159 -4.16 -15.83 -33.85
CA ALA A 159 -3.75 -16.27 -32.52
C ALA A 159 -4.38 -17.62 -32.15
N LYS A 160 -5.67 -17.82 -32.47
CA LYS A 160 -6.37 -19.09 -32.25
C LYS A 160 -5.77 -20.23 -33.07
N SER A 161 -5.43 -19.99 -34.33
CA SER A 161 -4.79 -20.99 -35.20
C SER A 161 -3.43 -21.42 -34.65
N ARG A 162 -2.62 -20.45 -34.20
CA ARG A 162 -1.33 -20.74 -33.53
C ARG A 162 -1.49 -21.53 -32.24
N LEU A 163 -2.51 -21.22 -31.44
CA LEU A 163 -2.80 -21.97 -30.21
C LEU A 163 -3.22 -23.42 -30.51
N MET A 164 -4.08 -23.63 -31.50
CA MET A 164 -4.48 -25.00 -31.89
C MET A 164 -3.29 -25.83 -32.37
N ALA A 165 -2.41 -25.25 -33.20
CA ALA A 165 -1.22 -25.93 -33.68
C ALA A 165 -0.28 -26.34 -32.51
N ALA A 166 -0.03 -25.44 -31.56
CA ALA A 166 0.81 -25.74 -30.39
C ALA A 166 0.19 -26.81 -29.47
N VAL A 167 -1.15 -26.85 -29.36
CA VAL A 167 -1.87 -27.88 -28.59
C VAL A 167 -1.79 -29.24 -29.27
N GLU A 168 -1.90 -29.30 -30.60
CA GLU A 168 -1.73 -30.54 -31.37
C GLU A 168 -0.31 -31.07 -31.28
N GLU A 169 0.71 -30.21 -31.39
CA GLU A 169 2.13 -30.59 -31.21
C GLU A 169 2.39 -31.19 -29.81
N ARG A 170 1.78 -30.59 -28.76
CA ARG A 170 1.88 -31.12 -27.39
C ARG A 170 1.17 -32.46 -27.23
N ARG A 171 0.04 -32.67 -27.91
CA ARG A 171 -0.71 -33.93 -27.88
C ARG A 171 0.06 -35.04 -28.61
N GLU A 172 0.65 -34.74 -29.76
CA GLU A 172 1.49 -35.68 -30.52
C GLU A 172 2.76 -36.04 -29.74
N SER A 173 3.38 -35.07 -29.06
CA SER A 173 4.52 -35.31 -28.17
C SER A 173 4.19 -36.25 -27.01
N ASP A 174 3.02 -36.05 -26.36
CA ASP A 174 2.57 -36.90 -25.24
C ASP A 174 2.20 -38.32 -25.72
N GLN A 175 1.59 -38.45 -26.90
CA GLN A 175 1.30 -39.75 -27.51
C GLN A 175 2.57 -40.46 -27.97
N GLY A 176 3.51 -39.77 -28.60
CA GLY A 176 4.80 -40.32 -29.00
C GLY A 176 5.64 -40.82 -27.82
N ALA A 177 5.56 -40.14 -26.67
CA ALA A 177 6.20 -40.59 -25.43
C ALA A 177 5.61 -41.91 -24.92
N ARG A 178 4.28 -42.09 -24.99
CA ARG A 178 3.59 -43.32 -24.57
C ARG A 178 3.88 -44.53 -25.48
N PHE A 179 4.08 -44.31 -26.78
CA PHE A 179 4.44 -45.38 -27.71
C PHE A 179 5.91 -45.79 -27.63
N ARG A 180 6.82 -44.89 -27.23
CA ARG A 180 8.25 -45.23 -27.06
C ARG A 180 8.60 -45.88 -25.72
N SER A 181 7.72 -45.82 -24.71
CA SER A 181 7.92 -46.49 -23.41
C SER A 181 7.34 -47.90 -23.33
N GLY A 182 6.72 -48.41 -24.40
CA GLY A 182 6.15 -49.77 -24.47
C GLY A 182 6.99 -50.72 -25.33
N GLY A 183 8.26 -50.92 -24.99
CA GLY A 183 9.08 -51.96 -25.62
C GLY A 183 8.69 -53.36 -25.11
N PRO A 184 8.61 -54.40 -25.96
CA PRO A 184 8.31 -55.76 -25.52
C PRO A 184 9.47 -56.29 -24.68
N VAL A 185 9.15 -56.83 -23.50
CA VAL A 185 10.11 -57.57 -22.68
C VAL A 185 10.44 -58.86 -23.43
N PRO A 186 11.71 -59.13 -23.80
CA PRO A 186 12.09 -60.46 -24.26
C PRO A 186 12.23 -61.33 -23.00
N ASP A 187 11.29 -62.25 -22.83
CA ASP A 187 11.44 -63.37 -21.91
C ASP A 187 12.60 -64.23 -22.43
N SER A 188 13.64 -64.42 -21.61
CA SER A 188 14.79 -65.26 -21.92
C SER A 188 15.10 -66.13 -20.70
N ASP A 189 14.92 -67.44 -20.95
CA ASP A 189 15.35 -68.65 -20.22
C ASP A 189 14.85 -68.89 -18.77
#